data_AF-A0A5N9HHJ8-F1
#
_entry.id   AF-A0A5N9HHJ8-F1
#
_cell.length_a   1.000
_cell.length_b   1.000
_cell.length_c   1.000
_cell.angle_alpha   90.00
_cell.angle_beta   90.00
_cell.angle_gamma   90.00
#
_symmetry.space_group_name_H-M   'P 1'
#
loop_
_entity.id
_entity.type
_entity.pdbx_description
1 polymer ?
#
loop_
_entity_poly.entity_id
_entity_poly.type
_entity_poly.pdbx_seq_one_letter_code
_entity_poly.pdbx_strand_id
1 'polypeptide(L)'
;MNLKHFIIIALKGMAMGAADLVPGISGGTVALITGIYENLIKSLNKIISENRKLSDLLAILKSSEFTFLLSLFIGISSGILVFSRLIEYLFNNYEILTWSFISGLIISATILLIRRIKSWDFTNILCIILGIIFGQIIISVQNLDTTHNIPIIFLSGFLAISAMLLPGISGSYILVLLGQYAYIITSLNDLNITVITTFISGAILGLIVFTKIVHAIMKRWNKNTIVLMTGLIIGSITKLWPWKNHNNENISPMSWENINNTEHEIYLSIFLFISALLLGLLISSISINISRKAP
;
A
#
# COMPACT_ATOMS: atom_id res chain seq x y z
N MET A 1 -8.41 0.38 -24.96
CA MET A 1 -7.15 0.92 -24.40
C MET A 1 -6.02 0.59 -25.37
N ASN A 2 -5.16 1.55 -25.75
CA ASN A 2 -4.02 1.25 -26.65
C ASN A 2 -2.90 0.51 -25.88
N LEU A 3 -2.10 -0.31 -26.58
CA LEU A 3 -1.02 -1.12 -26.04
C LEU A 3 0.00 -0.31 -25.22
N LYS A 4 0.37 0.89 -25.67
CA LYS A 4 1.26 1.78 -24.90
C LYS A 4 0.70 2.10 -23.50
N HIS A 5 -0.60 2.39 -23.42
CA HIS A 5 -1.24 2.69 -22.13
C HIS A 5 -1.35 1.44 -21.27
N PHE A 6 -1.64 0.28 -21.88
CA PHE A 6 -1.60 -1.01 -21.20
C PHE A 6 -0.23 -1.28 -20.56
N ILE A 7 0.86 -1.13 -21.30
CA ILE A 7 2.21 -1.36 -20.78
C ILE A 7 2.52 -0.40 -19.63
N ILE A 8 2.14 0.88 -19.74
CA ILE A 8 2.35 1.86 -18.65
C ILE A 8 1.59 1.47 -17.39
N ILE A 9 0.34 1.01 -17.49
CA ILE A 9 -0.44 0.56 -16.34
C ILE A 9 0.14 -0.72 -15.74
N ALA A 10 0.57 -1.67 -16.58
CA ALA A 10 1.25 -2.88 -16.12
C ALA A 10 2.56 -2.56 -15.38
N LEU A 11 3.38 -1.62 -15.87
CA LEU A 11 4.60 -1.18 -15.18
C LEU A 11 4.30 -0.52 -13.83
N LYS A 12 3.23 0.29 -13.74
CA LYS A 12 2.77 0.84 -12.45
C LYS A 12 2.29 -0.27 -11.52
N GLY A 13 1.58 -1.27 -12.05
CA GLY A 13 1.19 -2.46 -11.30
C GLY A 13 2.39 -3.25 -10.81
N MET A 14 3.44 -3.40 -11.61
CA MET A 14 4.68 -4.06 -11.23
C MET A 14 5.35 -3.34 -10.05
N ALA A 15 5.38 -2.01 -10.05
CA ALA A 15 5.83 -1.22 -8.91
C ALA A 15 4.93 -1.38 -7.67
N MET A 16 3.61 -1.50 -7.85
CA MET A 16 2.68 -1.80 -6.74
C MET A 16 2.95 -3.18 -6.15
N GLY A 17 3.13 -4.21 -6.97
CA GLY A 17 3.43 -5.57 -6.51
C GLY A 17 4.79 -5.66 -5.81
N ALA A 18 5.79 -4.95 -6.30
CA ALA A 18 7.08 -4.82 -5.61
C ALA A 18 6.94 -4.15 -4.23
N ALA A 19 6.09 -3.13 -4.13
CA ALA A 19 5.84 -2.43 -2.87
C ALA A 19 5.06 -3.26 -1.85
N ASP A 20 4.13 -4.13 -2.30
CA ASP A 20 3.39 -5.04 -1.43
C ASP A 20 4.27 -6.14 -0.80
N LEU A 21 5.45 -6.42 -1.38
CA LEU A 21 6.45 -7.29 -0.78
C LEU A 21 7.19 -6.63 0.39
N VAL A 22 7.16 -5.30 0.48
CA VAL A 22 7.86 -4.55 1.53
C VAL A 22 6.93 -4.37 2.73
N PRO A 23 7.32 -4.81 3.94
CA PRO A 23 6.48 -4.65 5.11
C PRO A 23 6.18 -3.17 5.39
N GLY A 24 4.91 -2.84 5.65
CA GLY A 24 4.51 -1.47 5.98
C GLY A 24 4.37 -0.52 4.79
N ILE A 25 4.62 -0.98 3.55
CA ILE A 25 4.25 -0.25 2.33
C ILE A 25 3.07 -0.98 1.67
N SER A 26 2.12 -0.21 1.18
CA SER A 26 0.95 -0.72 0.46
C SER A 26 1.06 -0.33 -1.02
N GLY A 27 0.66 -1.23 -1.91
CA GLY A 27 0.45 -0.94 -3.33
C GLY A 27 -0.50 0.23 -3.54
N GLY A 28 -1.45 0.47 -2.62
CA GLY A 28 -2.29 1.67 -2.60
C GLY A 28 -1.50 2.97 -2.51
N THR A 29 -0.39 2.99 -1.76
CA THR A 29 0.55 4.12 -1.69
C THR A 29 1.17 4.38 -3.05
N VAL A 30 1.69 3.34 -3.71
CA VAL A 30 2.27 3.46 -5.05
C VAL A 30 1.23 3.90 -6.08
N ALA A 31 0.00 3.38 -6.00
CA ALA A 31 -1.11 3.80 -6.85
C ALA A 31 -1.42 5.30 -6.69
N LEU A 32 -1.37 5.83 -5.46
CA LEU A 32 -1.61 7.24 -5.18
C LEU A 32 -0.48 8.12 -5.76
N ILE A 33 0.77 7.74 -5.52
CA ILE A 33 1.96 8.46 -6.01
C ILE A 33 1.98 8.51 -7.54
N THR A 34 1.75 7.37 -8.17
CA THR A 34 1.73 7.21 -9.63
C THR A 34 0.45 7.74 -10.29
N GLY A 35 -0.50 8.23 -9.50
CA GLY A 35 -1.72 8.91 -9.95
C GLY A 35 -2.77 7.99 -10.58
N ILE A 36 -2.73 6.68 -10.32
CA ILE A 36 -3.71 5.71 -10.84
C ILE A 36 -4.75 5.32 -9.80
N TYR A 37 -4.59 5.74 -8.55
CA TYR A 37 -5.48 5.40 -7.44
C TYR A 37 -6.96 5.74 -7.71
N GLU A 38 -7.24 6.95 -8.22
CA GLU A 38 -8.61 7.35 -8.58
C GLU A 38 -9.23 6.42 -9.63
N ASN A 39 -8.45 6.10 -10.66
CA ASN A 39 -8.88 5.20 -11.73
C ASN A 39 -9.09 3.78 -11.22
N LEU A 40 -8.27 3.32 -10.27
CA LEU A 40 -8.44 2.04 -9.59
C LEU A 40 -9.77 1.98 -8.85
N ILE A 41 -10.03 2.92 -7.93
CA ILE A 41 -11.27 2.95 -7.16
C ILE A 41 -12.50 3.11 -8.07
N LYS A 42 -12.42 3.98 -9.09
CA LYS A 42 -13.51 4.17 -10.07
C LYS A 42 -13.78 2.90 -10.87
N SER A 43 -12.74 2.22 -11.36
CA SER A 43 -12.88 1.00 -12.15
C SER A 43 -13.45 -0.14 -11.32
N LEU A 44 -12.96 -0.33 -10.09
CA LEU A 44 -13.51 -1.29 -9.15
C LEU A 44 -14.99 -0.99 -8.87
N ASN A 45 -15.32 0.27 -8.53
CA ASN A 45 -16.70 0.65 -8.22
C ASN A 45 -17.66 0.40 -9.39
N LYS A 46 -17.22 0.66 -10.63
CA LYS A 46 -18.01 0.43 -11.84
C LYS A 46 -18.34 -1.05 -12.01
N ILE A 47 -17.33 -1.92 -11.98
CA ILE A 47 -17.53 -3.37 -12.10
C ILE A 47 -18.41 -3.91 -10.97
N ILE A 48 -18.24 -3.41 -9.74
CA ILE A 48 -19.01 -3.83 -8.57
C ILE A 48 -20.48 -3.35 -8.64
N SER A 49 -20.73 -2.21 -9.28
CA SER A 49 -22.07 -1.58 -9.33
C SER A 49 -22.90 -1.98 -10.56
N GLU A 50 -22.29 -2.59 -11.57
CA GLU A 50 -23.01 -3.06 -12.77
C GLU A 50 -23.88 -4.29 -12.45
N ASN A 51 -25.11 -4.29 -12.98
CA ASN A 51 -26.10 -5.34 -12.72
C ASN A 51 -25.63 -6.69 -13.31
N ARG A 52 -25.92 -7.77 -12.61
CA ARG A 52 -25.39 -9.12 -12.92
C ARG A 52 -26.26 -9.90 -13.91
N LYS A 53 -26.71 -9.30 -15.01
CA LYS A 53 -27.23 -10.12 -16.12
C LYS A 53 -26.07 -10.72 -16.90
N LEU A 54 -26.26 -11.90 -17.48
CA LEU A 54 -25.21 -12.58 -18.27
C LEU A 54 -24.74 -11.74 -19.47
N SER A 55 -25.63 -10.94 -20.07
CA SER A 55 -25.30 -9.95 -21.10
C SER A 55 -24.32 -8.89 -20.62
N ASP A 56 -24.44 -8.50 -19.36
CA ASP A 56 -23.68 -7.42 -18.75
C ASP A 56 -22.25 -7.88 -18.43
N LEU A 57 -22.04 -9.19 -18.20
CA LEU A 57 -20.71 -9.78 -18.01
C LEU A 57 -19.82 -9.65 -19.25
N LEU A 58 -20.36 -9.91 -20.44
CA LEU A 58 -19.61 -9.73 -21.69
C LEU A 58 -19.29 -8.26 -21.95
N ALA A 59 -20.18 -7.35 -21.55
CA ALA A 59 -19.93 -5.91 -21.62
C ALA A 59 -18.83 -5.48 -20.63
N ILE A 60 -18.85 -6.00 -19.39
CA ILE A 60 -17.79 -5.78 -18.40
C ILE A 60 -16.43 -6.23 -18.95
N LEU A 61 -16.34 -7.45 -19.49
CA LEU A 61 -15.08 -7.99 -20.01
C LEU A 61 -14.50 -7.17 -21.17
N LYS A 62 -15.36 -6.48 -21.93
CA LYS A 62 -14.95 -5.57 -23.02
C LYS A 62 -14.75 -4.13 -22.56
N SER A 63 -15.05 -3.80 -21.31
CA SER A 63 -14.96 -2.45 -20.79
C SER A 63 -13.50 -1.98 -20.66
N SER A 64 -13.31 -0.66 -20.77
CA SER A 64 -12.02 -0.02 -20.50
C SER A 64 -11.55 -0.23 -19.06
N GLU A 65 -12.48 -0.29 -18.11
CA GLU A 65 -12.22 -0.46 -16.69
C GLU A 65 -11.72 -1.86 -16.38
N PHE A 66 -12.32 -2.89 -16.97
CA PHE A 66 -11.81 -4.26 -16.88
C PHE A 66 -10.43 -4.37 -17.51
N THR A 67 -10.22 -3.79 -18.69
CA THR A 67 -8.90 -3.81 -19.35
C THR A 67 -7.83 -3.11 -18.49
N PHE A 68 -8.18 -1.99 -17.83
CA PHE A 68 -7.31 -1.30 -16.88
C PHE A 68 -6.97 -2.19 -15.67
N LEU A 69 -7.97 -2.81 -15.04
CA LEU A 69 -7.76 -3.69 -13.89
C LEU A 69 -6.97 -4.95 -14.24
N LEU A 70 -7.23 -5.55 -15.40
CA LEU A 70 -6.47 -6.69 -15.90
C LEU A 70 -5.01 -6.32 -16.13
N SER A 71 -4.76 -5.20 -16.79
CA SER A 71 -3.40 -4.67 -17.00
C SER A 71 -2.67 -4.44 -15.68
N LEU A 72 -3.37 -3.84 -14.71
CA LEU A 72 -2.82 -3.58 -13.37
C LEU A 72 -2.53 -4.88 -12.62
N PHE A 73 -3.45 -5.85 -12.66
CA PHE A 73 -3.31 -7.15 -12.02
C PHE A 73 -2.12 -7.92 -12.59
N ILE A 74 -1.98 -7.99 -13.92
CA ILE A 74 -0.81 -8.58 -14.58
C ILE A 74 0.48 -7.90 -14.10
N GLY A 75 0.47 -6.56 -14.02
CA GLY A 75 1.54 -5.79 -13.43
C GLY A 75 1.88 -6.24 -12.01
N ILE A 76 0.91 -6.22 -11.09
CA ILE A 76 1.10 -6.59 -9.68
C ILE A 76 1.65 -8.01 -9.56
N SER A 77 1.05 -8.99 -10.24
CA SER A 77 1.52 -10.37 -10.24
C SER A 77 2.95 -10.49 -10.77
N SER A 78 3.27 -9.81 -11.87
CA SER A 78 4.64 -9.81 -12.40
C SER A 78 5.64 -9.17 -11.44
N GLY A 79 5.27 -8.08 -10.76
CA GLY A 79 6.12 -7.42 -9.76
C GLY A 79 6.41 -8.33 -8.58
N ILE A 80 5.40 -9.00 -8.03
CA ILE A 80 5.56 -9.97 -6.95
C ILE A 80 6.50 -11.10 -7.38
N LEU A 81 6.28 -11.69 -8.57
CA LEU A 81 7.09 -12.81 -9.04
C LEU A 81 8.54 -12.43 -9.32
N VAL A 82 8.77 -11.27 -9.95
CA VAL A 82 10.11 -10.81 -10.32
C VAL A 82 10.91 -10.34 -9.10
N PHE A 83 10.27 -9.62 -8.17
CA PHE A 83 10.98 -8.98 -7.06
C PHE A 83 10.96 -9.76 -5.74
N SER A 84 10.11 -10.79 -5.57
CA SER A 84 10.00 -11.55 -4.30
C SER A 84 11.35 -12.02 -3.77
N ARG A 85 12.14 -12.75 -4.57
CA ARG A 85 13.46 -13.28 -4.18
C ARG A 85 14.47 -12.17 -3.89
N LEU A 86 14.42 -11.07 -4.66
CA LEU A 86 15.34 -9.95 -4.46
C LEU A 86 15.04 -9.25 -3.13
N ILE A 87 13.78 -8.94 -2.86
CA ILE A 87 13.36 -8.28 -1.64
C ILE A 87 13.65 -9.16 -0.42
N GLU A 88 13.36 -10.46 -0.51
CA GLU A 88 13.70 -11.44 0.54
C GLU A 88 15.21 -11.47 0.81
N TYR A 89 16.04 -11.56 -0.24
CA TYR A 89 17.50 -11.52 -0.09
C TYR A 89 17.99 -10.22 0.57
N LEU A 90 17.44 -9.07 0.15
CA LEU A 90 17.81 -7.76 0.71
C LEU A 90 17.43 -7.63 2.18
N PHE A 91 16.24 -8.08 2.58
CA PHE A 91 15.83 -8.05 3.99
C PHE A 91 16.60 -9.05 4.85
N ASN A 92 16.96 -10.23 4.33
CA ASN A 92 17.72 -11.22 5.10
C ASN A 92 19.20 -10.87 5.29
N ASN A 93 19.80 -10.12 4.35
CA ASN A 93 21.25 -9.84 4.36
C ASN A 93 21.59 -8.37 4.64
N TYR A 94 20.68 -7.44 4.36
CA TYR A 94 20.92 -6.00 4.40
C TYR A 94 19.70 -5.25 4.96
N GLU A 95 19.10 -5.75 6.04
CA GLU A 95 17.84 -5.23 6.60
C GLU A 95 17.86 -3.71 6.84
N ILE A 96 18.86 -3.21 7.59
CA ILE A 96 18.98 -1.78 7.92
C ILE A 96 19.07 -0.95 6.65
N LEU A 97 19.99 -1.30 5.74
CA LEU A 97 20.21 -0.59 4.48
C LEU A 97 18.96 -0.59 3.59
N THR A 98 18.23 -1.70 3.57
CA THR A 98 16.99 -1.86 2.81
C THR A 98 15.91 -0.93 3.35
N TRP A 99 15.73 -0.89 4.67
CA TRP A 99 14.82 0.07 5.32
C TRP A 99 15.23 1.53 5.08
N SER A 100 16.53 1.85 5.13
CA SER A 100 17.03 3.19 4.85
C SER A 100 16.77 3.63 3.42
N PHE A 101 17.01 2.76 2.44
CA PHE A 101 16.72 3.04 1.03
C PHE A 101 15.22 3.26 0.81
N ILE A 102 14.39 2.38 1.35
CA ILE A 102 12.93 2.42 1.19
C ILE A 102 12.31 3.65 1.84
N SER A 103 12.74 4.01 3.05
CA SER A 103 12.27 5.22 3.74
C SER A 103 12.60 6.49 2.94
N GLY A 104 13.77 6.55 2.30
CA GLY A 104 14.14 7.64 1.38
C GLY A 104 13.18 7.76 0.19
N LEU A 105 12.83 6.63 -0.45
CA LEU A 105 11.84 6.60 -1.54
C LEU A 105 10.46 7.09 -1.10
N ILE A 106 9.97 6.63 0.06
CA ILE A 106 8.65 7.00 0.57
C ILE A 106 8.59 8.46 1.00
N ILE A 107 9.66 8.98 1.63
CA ILE A 107 9.73 10.41 1.98
C ILE A 107 9.76 11.27 0.72
N SER A 108 10.54 10.91 -0.30
CA SER A 108 10.51 11.58 -1.59
C SER A 108 9.10 11.60 -2.18
N ALA A 109 8.41 10.46 -2.18
CA ALA A 109 7.06 10.35 -2.70
C ALA A 109 6.04 11.20 -1.91
N THR A 110 6.17 11.21 -0.60
CA THR A 110 5.36 12.05 0.30
C THR A 110 5.57 13.54 0.03
N ILE A 111 6.81 13.99 -0.13
CA ILE A 111 7.14 15.38 -0.50
C ILE A 111 6.41 15.77 -1.79
N LEU A 112 6.34 14.87 -2.77
CA LEU A 112 5.67 15.15 -4.04
C LEU A 112 4.16 15.23 -3.91
N LEU A 113 3.54 14.37 -3.09
CA LEU A 113 2.11 14.44 -2.80
C LEU A 113 1.77 15.76 -2.11
N ILE A 114 2.57 16.17 -1.11
CA ILE A 114 2.41 17.46 -0.43
C ILE A 114 2.54 18.63 -1.42
N ARG A 115 3.53 18.61 -2.32
CA ARG A 115 3.72 19.64 -3.35
C ARG A 115 2.57 19.73 -4.37
N ARG A 116 1.75 18.68 -4.53
CA ARG A 116 0.56 18.70 -5.40
C ARG A 116 -0.66 19.37 -4.74
N ILE A 117 -0.63 19.59 -3.42
CA ILE A 117 -1.69 20.27 -2.68
C ILE A 117 -1.62 21.77 -3.00
N LYS A 118 -2.62 22.27 -3.74
CA LYS A 118 -2.63 23.66 -4.24
C LYS A 118 -3.02 24.72 -3.19
N SER A 119 -3.73 24.33 -2.14
CA SER A 119 -4.25 25.26 -1.12
C SER A 119 -4.20 24.63 0.27
N TRP A 120 -3.73 25.40 1.25
CA TRP A 120 -3.69 25.03 2.67
C TRP A 120 -4.77 25.80 3.43
N ASP A 121 -6.03 25.51 3.12
CA ASP A 121 -7.16 25.99 3.90
C ASP A 121 -7.30 25.17 5.20
N PHE A 122 -8.11 25.66 6.13
CA PHE A 122 -8.35 24.99 7.41
C PHE A 122 -8.77 23.53 7.24
N THR A 123 -9.59 23.24 6.21
CA THR A 123 -10.05 21.88 5.93
C THR A 123 -8.90 20.96 5.51
N ASN A 124 -8.01 21.37 4.61
CA ASN A 124 -6.86 20.53 4.21
C ASN A 124 -5.87 20.34 5.35
N ILE A 125 -5.65 21.37 6.18
CA ILE A 125 -4.82 21.25 7.39
C ILE A 125 -5.44 20.23 8.36
N LEU A 126 -6.76 20.29 8.58
CA LEU A 126 -7.44 19.31 9.42
C LEU A 126 -7.34 17.90 8.84
N CYS A 127 -7.55 17.73 7.53
CA CYS A 127 -7.45 16.43 6.85
C CYS A 127 -6.05 15.80 6.98
N ILE A 128 -4.98 16.57 6.79
CA ILE A 128 -3.62 16.02 6.89
C ILE A 128 -3.29 15.64 8.34
N ILE A 129 -3.69 16.46 9.32
CA ILE A 129 -3.48 16.16 10.75
C ILE A 129 -4.24 14.91 11.14
N LEU A 130 -5.52 14.79 10.76
CA LEU A 130 -6.31 13.59 11.02
C LEU A 130 -5.66 12.36 10.36
N GLY A 131 -5.21 12.48 9.10
CA GLY A 131 -4.48 11.42 8.43
C GLY A 131 -3.22 10.98 9.20
N ILE A 132 -2.41 11.94 9.68
CA ILE A 132 -1.21 11.64 10.47
C ILE A 132 -1.58 10.91 11.76
N ILE A 133 -2.58 11.41 12.49
CA ILE A 133 -3.06 10.79 13.75
C ILE A 133 -3.54 9.37 13.48
N PHE A 134 -4.38 9.15 12.45
CA PHE A 134 -4.87 7.83 12.11
C PHE A 134 -3.73 6.87 11.72
N GLY A 135 -2.78 7.33 10.90
CA GLY A 135 -1.61 6.53 10.52
C GLY A 135 -0.79 6.10 11.75
N GLN A 136 -0.53 7.03 12.67
CA GLN A 136 0.19 6.73 13.91
C GLN A 136 -0.57 5.79 14.83
N ILE A 137 -1.89 5.98 14.99
CA ILE A 137 -2.72 5.09 15.79
C ILE A 137 -2.61 3.66 15.26
N ILE A 138 -2.81 3.47 13.95
CA ILE A 138 -2.81 2.14 13.32
C ILE A 138 -1.49 1.41 13.52
N ILE A 139 -0.37 2.14 13.49
CA ILE A 139 0.96 1.52 13.68
C ILE A 139 1.31 1.29 15.15
N SER A 140 0.70 2.04 16.06
CA SER A 140 0.92 1.91 17.49
C SER A 140 0.04 0.84 18.14
N VAL A 141 -0.96 0.31 17.43
CA VAL A 141 -1.76 -0.81 17.94
C VAL A 141 -0.83 -2.03 18.10
N GLN A 142 -0.77 -2.57 19.31
CA GLN A 142 -0.06 -3.82 19.57
C GLN A 142 -0.90 -5.01 19.10
N ASN A 143 -0.23 -6.14 18.83
CA ASN A 143 -0.90 -7.36 18.38
C ASN A 143 -1.99 -7.76 19.38
N LEU A 144 -3.22 -7.86 18.88
CA LEU A 144 -4.34 -8.38 19.61
C LEU A 144 -4.27 -9.91 19.56
N ASP A 145 -4.14 -10.56 20.71
CA ASP A 145 -4.31 -12.01 20.84
C ASP A 145 -5.80 -12.34 20.71
N THR A 146 -6.30 -12.31 19.48
CA THR A 146 -7.70 -12.62 19.20
C THR A 146 -7.90 -14.11 18.98
N THR A 147 -9.07 -14.61 19.39
CA THR A 147 -9.45 -16.01 19.14
C THR A 147 -9.63 -16.29 17.65
N HIS A 148 -9.29 -17.49 17.19
CA HIS A 148 -9.42 -17.90 15.79
C HIS A 148 -10.83 -18.42 15.47
N ASN A 149 -11.87 -17.65 15.79
CA ASN A 149 -13.24 -18.03 15.51
C ASN A 149 -13.72 -17.51 14.13
N ILE A 150 -14.77 -18.13 13.59
CA ILE A 150 -15.32 -17.82 12.25
C ILE A 150 -15.66 -16.33 12.09
N PRO A 151 -16.33 -15.64 13.04
CA PRO A 151 -16.62 -14.22 12.91
C PRO A 151 -15.36 -13.35 12.83
N ILE A 152 -14.33 -13.64 13.61
CA ILE A 152 -13.06 -12.89 13.60
C ILE A 152 -12.31 -13.14 12.28
N ILE A 153 -12.30 -14.37 11.77
CA ILE A 153 -11.70 -14.69 10.47
C ILE A 153 -12.39 -13.92 9.34
N PHE A 154 -13.72 -13.89 9.35
CA PHE A 154 -14.52 -13.12 8.40
C PHE A 154 -14.17 -11.62 8.48
N LEU A 155 -14.17 -11.05 9.68
CA LEU A 155 -13.85 -9.64 9.90
C LEU A 155 -12.40 -9.31 9.51
N SER A 156 -11.49 -10.26 9.70
CA SER A 156 -10.07 -10.11 9.32
C SER A 156 -9.92 -10.01 7.81
N GLY A 157 -10.63 -10.84 7.04
CA GLY A 157 -10.68 -10.71 5.58
C GLY A 157 -11.28 -9.36 5.14
N PHE A 158 -12.38 -8.95 5.78
CA PHE A 158 -13.03 -7.67 5.52
C PHE A 158 -12.10 -6.47 5.78
N LEU A 159 -11.41 -6.44 6.92
CA LEU A 159 -10.53 -5.34 7.30
C LEU A 159 -9.22 -5.34 6.51
N ALA A 160 -8.63 -6.51 6.26
CA ALA A 160 -7.37 -6.62 5.53
C ALA A 160 -7.48 -6.08 4.10
N ILE A 161 -8.53 -6.45 3.35
CA ILE A 161 -8.72 -5.94 1.99
C ILE A 161 -9.10 -4.45 1.99
N SER A 162 -9.87 -4.01 2.99
CA SER A 162 -10.25 -2.59 3.14
C SER A 162 -9.02 -1.72 3.40
N ALA A 163 -8.11 -2.20 4.24
CA ALA A 163 -6.84 -1.54 4.50
C ALA A 163 -5.90 -1.58 3.30
N MET A 164 -5.86 -2.68 2.54
CA MET A 164 -5.07 -2.79 1.32
C MET A 164 -5.51 -1.79 0.23
N LEU A 165 -6.79 -1.39 0.23
CA LEU A 165 -7.26 -0.29 -0.61
C LEU A 165 -6.80 1.09 -0.11
N LEU A 166 -6.47 1.26 1.17
CA LEU A 166 -5.97 2.53 1.71
C LEU A 166 -4.46 2.69 1.46
N PRO A 167 -4.01 3.86 1.00
CA PRO A 167 -2.60 4.18 0.96
C PRO A 167 -2.05 4.33 2.39
N GLY A 168 -0.84 3.81 2.60
CA GLY A 168 -0.11 3.88 3.88
C GLY A 168 -0.39 2.71 4.83
N ILE A 169 -1.34 1.82 4.54
CA ILE A 169 -1.68 0.69 5.41
C ILE A 169 -1.68 -0.60 4.59
N SER A 170 -0.90 -1.60 5.02
CA SER A 170 -0.85 -2.91 4.35
C SER A 170 -1.89 -3.87 4.95
N GLY A 171 -2.59 -4.62 4.10
CA GLY A 171 -3.57 -5.62 4.55
C GLY A 171 -2.95 -6.75 5.37
N SER A 172 -1.73 -7.19 5.04
CA SER A 172 -0.99 -8.20 5.83
C SER A 172 -0.66 -7.68 7.23
N TYR A 173 -0.37 -6.38 7.37
CA TYR A 173 -0.14 -5.79 8.68
C TYR A 173 -1.40 -5.79 9.55
N ILE A 174 -2.57 -5.50 8.98
CA ILE A 174 -3.83 -5.63 9.72
C ILE A 174 -4.05 -7.06 10.21
N LEU A 175 -3.68 -8.07 9.43
CA LEU A 175 -3.77 -9.47 9.88
C LEU A 175 -2.80 -9.79 11.02
N VAL A 176 -1.60 -9.21 11.00
CA VAL A 176 -0.64 -9.35 12.11
C VAL A 176 -1.18 -8.68 13.37
N LEU A 177 -1.73 -7.46 13.24
CA LEU A 177 -2.36 -6.73 14.34
C LEU A 177 -3.54 -7.46 14.95
N LEU A 178 -4.32 -8.17 14.14
CA LEU A 178 -5.44 -8.98 14.63
C LEU A 178 -4.98 -10.35 15.17
N GLY A 179 -3.68 -10.69 15.10
CA GLY A 179 -3.17 -12.01 15.49
C GLY A 179 -3.58 -13.15 14.55
N GLN A 180 -4.12 -12.83 13.36
CA GLN A 180 -4.68 -13.82 12.43
C GLN A 180 -3.73 -14.21 11.30
N TYR A 181 -2.64 -13.48 11.08
CA TYR A 181 -1.73 -13.71 9.96
C TYR A 181 -1.21 -15.15 9.92
N ALA A 182 -0.59 -15.62 11.00
CA ALA A 182 -0.03 -16.98 11.06
C ALA A 182 -1.11 -18.04 10.88
N TYR A 183 -2.26 -17.90 11.56
CA TYR A 183 -3.38 -18.82 11.45
C TYR A 183 -3.93 -18.94 10.02
N ILE A 184 -4.07 -17.82 9.31
CA ILE A 184 -4.54 -17.80 7.92
C ILE A 184 -3.53 -18.47 6.99
N ILE A 185 -2.23 -18.19 7.15
CA ILE A 185 -1.17 -18.81 6.33
C ILE A 185 -1.14 -20.33 6.54
N THR A 186 -1.17 -20.79 7.79
CA THR A 186 -1.23 -22.23 8.09
C THR A 186 -2.50 -22.87 7.51
N SER A 187 -3.65 -22.21 7.66
CA SER A 187 -4.91 -22.69 7.08
C SER A 187 -4.92 -22.76 5.55
N LEU A 188 -4.18 -21.86 4.88
CA LEU A 188 -3.99 -21.92 3.43
C LEU A 188 -3.11 -23.11 3.02
N ASN A 189 -2.03 -23.36 3.75
CA ASN A 189 -1.13 -24.50 3.51
C ASN A 189 -1.82 -25.85 3.75
N ASP A 190 -2.64 -25.92 4.80
CA ASP A 190 -3.42 -27.11 5.16
C ASP A 190 -4.71 -27.25 4.33
N LEU A 191 -4.96 -26.32 3.40
CA LEU A 191 -6.17 -26.26 2.57
C LEU A 191 -7.47 -26.34 3.40
N ASN A 192 -7.51 -25.66 4.55
CA ASN A 192 -8.70 -25.59 5.40
C ASN A 192 -9.78 -24.75 4.70
N ILE A 193 -10.63 -25.44 3.94
CA ILE A 193 -11.66 -24.83 3.09
C ILE A 193 -12.58 -23.92 3.91
N THR A 194 -12.94 -24.31 5.13
CA THR A 194 -13.84 -23.52 6.00
C THR A 194 -13.23 -22.16 6.33
N VAL A 195 -11.95 -22.14 6.74
CA VAL A 195 -11.25 -20.88 7.06
C VAL A 195 -11.05 -20.04 5.81
N ILE A 196 -10.59 -20.66 4.72
CA ILE A 196 -10.30 -19.97 3.45
C ILE A 196 -11.57 -19.32 2.89
N THR A 197 -12.66 -20.07 2.80
CA THR A 197 -13.94 -19.55 2.27
C THR A 197 -14.53 -18.46 3.17
N THR A 198 -14.45 -18.62 4.49
CA THR A 198 -14.87 -17.59 5.45
C THR A 198 -14.06 -16.30 5.24
N PHE A 199 -12.73 -16.40 5.21
CA PHE A 199 -11.84 -15.27 4.99
C PHE A 199 -12.10 -14.57 3.65
N ILE A 200 -12.18 -15.34 2.55
CA ILE A 200 -12.45 -14.81 1.21
C ILE A 200 -13.83 -14.14 1.16
N SER A 201 -14.85 -14.70 1.80
CA SER A 201 -16.18 -14.08 1.83
C SER A 201 -16.17 -12.71 2.53
N GLY A 202 -15.42 -12.59 3.63
CA GLY A 202 -15.18 -11.33 4.32
C GLY A 202 -14.44 -10.33 3.43
N ALA A 203 -13.39 -10.79 2.74
CA ALA A 203 -12.63 -9.96 1.81
C ALA A 203 -13.47 -9.49 0.60
N ILE A 204 -14.33 -10.35 0.03
CA ILE A 204 -15.22 -9.94 -1.06
C ILE A 204 -16.19 -8.85 -0.57
N LEU A 205 -16.82 -9.03 0.59
CA LEU A 205 -17.74 -8.04 1.14
C LEU A 205 -17.01 -6.73 1.48
N GLY A 206 -15.82 -6.82 2.08
CA GLY A 206 -14.95 -5.68 2.38
C GLY A 206 -14.61 -4.90 1.12
N LEU A 207 -14.14 -5.57 0.07
CA LEU A 207 -13.84 -4.96 -1.22
C LEU A 207 -15.06 -4.20 -1.78
N ILE A 208 -16.25 -4.81 -1.74
CA ILE A 208 -17.49 -4.20 -2.26
C ILE A 208 -17.88 -2.96 -1.46
N VAL A 209 -18.01 -3.09 -0.14
CA VAL A 209 -18.47 -2.01 0.74
C VAL A 209 -17.47 -0.86 0.71
N PHE A 210 -16.20 -1.20 0.88
CA PHE A 210 -15.15 -0.22 1.08
C PHE A 210 -14.82 0.53 -0.22
N THR A 211 -14.80 -0.15 -1.37
CA THR A 211 -14.68 0.52 -2.68
C THR A 211 -15.80 1.54 -2.88
N LYS A 212 -17.05 1.19 -2.55
CA LYS A 212 -18.19 2.12 -2.68
C LYS A 212 -18.06 3.34 -1.77
N ILE A 213 -17.65 3.13 -0.51
CA ILE A 213 -17.43 4.21 0.45
C ILE A 213 -16.33 5.16 -0.04
N VAL A 214 -15.16 4.63 -0.40
CA VAL A 214 -14.03 5.43 -0.87
C VAL A 214 -14.40 6.14 -2.17
N HIS A 215 -15.07 5.47 -3.11
CA HIS A 215 -15.52 6.09 -4.35
C HIS A 215 -16.48 7.26 -4.10
N ALA A 216 -17.46 7.09 -3.20
CA ALA A 216 -18.42 8.13 -2.85
C ALA A 216 -17.74 9.36 -2.21
N ILE A 217 -16.83 9.11 -1.26
CA ILE A 217 -16.03 10.15 -0.60
C ILE A 217 -15.16 10.89 -1.62
N MET A 218 -14.45 10.17 -2.48
CA MET A 218 -13.58 10.75 -3.51
C MET A 218 -14.36 11.56 -4.55
N LYS A 219 -15.57 11.12 -4.93
CA LYS A 219 -16.41 11.86 -5.88
C LYS A 219 -16.81 13.24 -5.35
N ARG A 220 -17.03 13.36 -4.03
CA ARG A 220 -17.47 14.61 -3.39
C ARG A 220 -16.32 15.46 -2.85
N TRP A 221 -15.28 14.83 -2.31
CA TRP A 221 -14.19 15.45 -1.57
C TRP A 221 -12.82 14.96 -2.06
N ASN A 222 -12.64 14.86 -3.38
CA ASN A 222 -11.41 14.35 -4.01
C ASN A 222 -10.14 14.94 -3.40
N LYS A 223 -10.02 16.28 -3.40
CA LYS A 223 -8.85 17.00 -2.89
C LYS A 223 -8.57 16.65 -1.43
N ASN A 224 -9.59 16.75 -0.57
CA ASN A 224 -9.47 16.47 0.86
C ASN A 224 -9.11 15.01 1.13
N THR A 225 -9.63 14.09 0.32
CA THR A 225 -9.33 12.65 0.43
C THR A 225 -7.86 12.38 0.13
N ILE A 226 -7.31 12.98 -0.94
CA ILE A 226 -5.89 12.87 -1.28
C ILE A 226 -5.01 13.46 -0.17
N VAL A 227 -5.41 14.60 0.41
CA VAL A 227 -4.70 15.23 1.53
C VAL A 227 -4.71 14.35 2.77
N LEU A 228 -5.86 13.77 3.12
CA LEU A 228 -6.00 12.83 4.23
C LEU A 228 -5.15 11.57 4.02
N MET A 229 -5.17 11.01 2.82
CA MET A 229 -4.34 9.87 2.42
C MET A 229 -2.85 10.19 2.46
N THR A 230 -2.46 11.41 2.10
CA THR A 230 -1.08 11.89 2.24
C THR A 230 -0.69 11.96 3.72
N GLY A 231 -1.60 12.44 4.57
CA GLY A 231 -1.46 12.40 6.03
C GLY A 231 -1.29 10.98 6.58
N LEU A 232 -2.09 10.02 6.10
CA LEU A 232 -1.97 8.60 6.47
C LEU A 232 -0.60 8.02 6.13
N ILE A 233 -0.06 8.35 4.95
CA ILE A 233 1.31 7.96 4.57
C ILE A 233 2.33 8.60 5.51
N ILE A 234 2.24 9.90 5.79
CA ILE A 234 3.15 10.59 6.74
C ILE A 234 3.10 9.93 8.12
N GLY A 235 1.89 9.68 8.63
CA GLY A 235 1.65 9.03 9.90
C GLY A 235 2.17 7.59 9.95
N SER A 236 2.47 6.98 8.80
CA SER A 236 3.00 5.62 8.73
C SER A 236 4.51 5.51 8.46
N ILE A 237 5.17 6.62 8.17
CA ILE A 237 6.63 6.66 7.92
C ILE A 237 7.43 6.16 9.13
N THR A 238 6.94 6.34 10.35
CA THR A 238 7.63 5.86 11.57
C THR A 238 7.88 4.36 11.54
N LYS A 239 7.04 3.58 10.85
CA LYS A 239 7.25 2.13 10.69
C LYS A 239 8.43 1.78 9.77
N LEU A 240 8.86 2.70 8.92
CA LEU A 240 9.97 2.51 7.97
C LEU A 240 11.34 2.81 8.58
N TRP A 241 11.39 3.04 9.89
CA TRP A 241 12.64 3.32 10.60
C TRP A 241 13.60 2.11 10.52
N PRO A 242 14.89 2.31 10.19
CA PRO A 242 15.80 1.18 9.96
C PRO A 242 16.17 0.36 11.20
N TRP A 243 16.27 1.00 12.36
CA TRP A 243 16.76 0.34 13.58
C TRP A 243 15.61 -0.02 14.51
N LYS A 244 15.30 -1.31 14.60
CA LYS A 244 14.23 -1.83 15.44
C LYS A 244 14.75 -2.89 16.41
N ASN A 245 14.12 -3.00 17.57
CA ASN A 245 14.38 -4.09 18.51
C ASN A 245 13.61 -5.38 18.11
N HIS A 246 13.79 -6.46 18.86
CA HIS A 246 13.08 -7.73 18.63
C HIS A 246 11.55 -7.62 18.72
N ASN A 247 11.04 -6.61 19.43
CA ASN A 247 9.61 -6.30 19.54
C ASN A 247 9.11 -5.39 18.41
N ASN A 248 9.96 -5.12 17.40
CA ASN A 248 9.68 -4.24 16.27
C ASN A 248 9.45 -2.77 16.66
N GLU A 249 9.95 -2.35 17.83
CA GLU A 249 9.92 -0.96 18.30
C GLU A 249 11.15 -0.20 17.79
N ASN A 250 10.95 1.08 17.44
CA ASN A 250 12.01 1.93 16.93
C ASN A 250 13.01 2.28 18.03
N ILE A 251 14.30 2.05 17.75
CA ILE A 251 15.40 2.37 18.66
C ILE A 251 16.45 3.24 17.97
N SER A 252 17.32 3.87 18.76
CA SER A 252 18.43 4.63 18.20
C SER A 252 19.49 3.68 17.58
N PRO A 253 20.27 4.13 16.58
CA PRO A 253 21.35 3.33 16.01
C PRO A 253 22.36 2.86 17.07
N MET A 254 22.68 3.72 18.05
CA MET A 254 23.57 3.40 19.16
C MET A 254 22.99 2.31 20.08
N SER A 255 21.68 2.37 20.34
CA SER A 255 20.98 1.34 21.11
C SER A 255 20.96 0.01 20.35
N TRP A 256 20.82 0.05 19.03
CA TRP A 256 20.82 -1.14 18.18
C TRP A 256 22.18 -1.84 18.17
N GLU A 257 23.27 -1.08 18.09
CA GLU A 257 24.64 -1.61 18.19
C GLU A 257 24.86 -2.30 19.54
N ASN A 258 24.45 -1.66 20.64
CA ASN A 258 24.59 -2.22 21.99
C ASN A 258 23.79 -3.53 22.18
N ILE A 259 22.65 -3.68 21.50
CA ILE A 259 21.79 -4.87 21.62
C ILE A 259 22.34 -6.02 20.76
N ASN A 260 22.77 -5.74 19.53
CA ASN A 260 23.13 -6.77 18.56
C ASN A 260 24.64 -7.07 18.50
N ASN A 261 25.48 -6.27 19.17
CA ASN A 261 26.95 -6.36 19.12
C ASN A 261 27.51 -6.34 17.67
N THR A 262 26.83 -5.61 16.79
CA THR A 262 27.16 -5.46 15.37
C THR A 262 27.13 -3.98 14.98
N GLU A 263 27.94 -3.59 14.00
CA GLU A 263 27.95 -2.20 13.52
C GLU A 263 26.56 -1.77 13.04
N HIS A 264 26.14 -0.59 13.46
CA HIS A 264 24.83 -0.02 13.15
C HIS A 264 24.73 0.63 11.76
N GLU A 265 25.82 0.58 10.97
CA GLU A 265 25.90 1.01 9.55
C GLU A 265 25.35 2.41 9.25
N ILE A 266 25.44 3.37 10.18
CA ILE A 266 24.77 4.68 10.07
C ILE A 266 25.16 5.49 8.84
N TYR A 267 26.45 5.53 8.50
CA TYR A 267 26.94 6.34 7.39
C TYR A 267 26.42 5.81 6.04
N LEU A 268 26.46 4.49 5.86
CA LEU A 268 25.95 3.85 4.65
C LEU A 268 24.42 3.96 4.57
N SER A 269 23.74 3.82 5.71
CA SER A 269 22.30 4.02 5.84
C SER A 269 21.87 5.43 5.43
N ILE A 270 22.56 6.47 5.92
CA ILE A 270 22.31 7.87 5.53
C ILE A 270 22.57 8.08 4.05
N PHE A 271 23.67 7.55 3.52
CA PHE A 271 23.99 7.65 2.09
C PHE A 271 22.89 7.02 1.22
N LEU A 272 22.46 5.79 1.55
CA LEU A 272 21.41 5.10 0.81
C LEU A 272 20.07 5.84 0.91
N PHE A 273 19.72 6.32 2.10
CA PHE A 273 18.53 7.13 2.31
C PHE A 273 18.51 8.38 1.41
N ILE A 274 19.61 9.16 1.41
CA ILE A 274 19.72 10.38 0.61
C ILE A 274 19.69 10.04 -0.88
N SER A 275 20.41 8.98 -1.29
CA SER A 275 20.44 8.54 -2.69
C SER A 275 19.04 8.15 -3.19
N ALA A 276 18.29 7.42 -2.37
CA ALA A 276 16.92 7.03 -2.66
C ALA A 276 15.97 8.22 -2.72
N LEU A 277 16.12 9.17 -1.80
CA LEU A 277 15.33 10.39 -1.78
C LEU A 277 15.57 11.21 -3.05
N LEU A 278 16.83 11.41 -3.45
CA LEU A 278 17.19 12.12 -4.68
C LEU A 278 16.71 11.38 -5.93
N LEU A 279 16.85 10.06 -5.97
CA LEU A 279 16.36 9.21 -7.05
C LEU A 279 14.85 9.36 -7.21
N GLY A 280 14.09 9.28 -6.11
CA GLY A 280 12.63 9.46 -6.14
C GLY A 280 12.21 10.84 -6.66
N LEU A 281 12.91 11.90 -6.24
CA LEU A 281 12.65 13.26 -6.72
C LEU A 281 12.98 13.39 -8.21
N LEU A 282 14.06 12.77 -8.67
CA LEU A 282 14.46 12.78 -10.08
C LEU A 282 13.47 12.02 -10.98
N ILE A 283 13.04 10.83 -10.57
CA ILE A 283 11.99 10.06 -11.29
C ILE A 283 10.73 10.89 -11.44
N SER A 284 10.36 11.62 -10.38
CA SER A 284 9.15 12.43 -10.39
C SER A 284 9.24 13.67 -11.30
N SER A 285 10.40 14.32 -11.37
CA SER A 285 10.58 15.51 -12.22
C SER A 285 10.48 15.13 -13.69
N ILE A 286 11.04 13.97 -14.06
CA ILE A 286 10.92 13.38 -15.40
C ILE A 286 9.45 13.08 -15.73
N SER A 287 8.73 12.44 -14.80
CA SER A 287 7.31 12.09 -14.97
C SER A 287 6.42 13.32 -15.18
N ILE A 288 6.65 14.40 -14.41
CA ILE A 288 5.91 15.67 -14.55
C ILE A 288 6.21 16.35 -15.90
N ASN A 289 7.46 16.32 -16.35
CA ASN A 289 7.83 16.89 -17.64
C ASN A 289 7.24 16.12 -18.82
N ILE A 290 7.10 14.79 -18.71
CA ILE A 290 6.44 13.97 -19.73
C ILE A 290 4.93 14.24 -19.76
N SER A 291 4.27 14.39 -18.61
CA SER A 291 2.83 14.68 -18.59
C SER A 291 2.47 16.08 -19.10
N ARG A 292 3.35 17.08 -18.92
CA ARG A 292 3.20 18.42 -19.50
C ARG A 292 3.44 18.49 -21.01
N LYS A 293 4.13 17.50 -21.58
CA LYS A 293 4.44 17.40 -23.02
C LYS A 293 3.57 16.37 -23.75
N ALA A 294 2.68 15.66 -23.05
CA ALA A 294 1.70 14.79 -23.68
C ALA A 294 0.58 15.66 -24.29
N PRO A 295 0.23 15.44 -25.57
CA PRO A 295 -0.80 16.21 -26.27
C PRO A 295 -2.20 16.03 -25.65
#